data_AF-A0A9P4GM30-F1
#
_entry.id   AF-A0A9P4GM30-F1
#
_cell.length_a   1.000
_cell.length_b   1.000
_cell.length_c   1.000
_cell.angle_alpha   90.00
_cell.angle_beta   90.00
_cell.angle_gamma   90.00
#
_symmetry.space_group_name_H-M   'P 1'
#
loop_
_entity.id
_entity.type
_entity.pdbx_description
1 polymer ?
#
loop_
_entity_poly.entity_id
_entity_poly.type
_entity_poly.pdbx_seq_one_letter_code
_entity_poly.pdbx_strand_id
1 'polypeptide(L)'
;MTHECPLVNRSRRPSSSFHASRGPGTLSVQAREPHAHLQPPPSRYPRLLDPILPQGIGICLVYPPLRPTSLTSTTHYTGSPSSHIGTPHLTINKEATIDLDSSNAFEGPEKLLEVWFSSSATNLPGQAGPLGLKKVSAEVWKDMLDLVNCKVLSVIESEHVDAYLLSESSMFVFPHKVVLKTCGTTTLLWGLTRMLEIAAVEAGFPYVTPQPGSAIAASATPYRVFYSRKNFLYPDQQRGPHRSWRDEVRYLDQRFQGGSAYMIGKMNGDHWYLYITGPDTHLTPPPSPGHEIAETETKFVSHPERLLREQIGDEDEDETLEILMTDLDEKNARQFYLEDASAVAEGRYLQKARDARKNAIQSLGSIPEEKCESLGGSTILNSAANTHTSSDSFDVFEQTSSDHSGFSSDDELTFPEELTTEGHSLGSVVSEVCGLADVYPTSKYPDARIDAYLFTPCGFSANGVVPAPGGAPNGSKKGSDATHYFTVHVTPEPQCSYASFETNVPARQTGRETADVVEHVVDIFKPGRFSVTLFEAKPSSEEQPGKGADKTKRMEAIAGYRRVDRIVHDLDGYDLVFRYYERDDWKGGKPRLGEVY
;
A
#
# COMPACT_ATOMS: atom_id res chain seq x y z
N MET A 1 60.35 13.93 10.33
CA MET A 1 60.60 14.30 11.73
C MET A 1 59.47 15.25 12.14
N THR A 2 58.31 14.75 12.54
CA THR A 2 57.93 14.27 13.89
C THR A 2 57.81 15.37 14.93
N HIS A 3 56.67 15.34 15.65
CA HIS A 3 56.40 15.93 16.98
C HIS A 3 56.18 17.46 17.00
N GLU A 4 55.30 18.06 17.79
CA GLU A 4 54.38 17.59 18.84
C GLU A 4 53.52 18.78 19.31
N CYS A 5 52.30 18.51 19.79
CA CYS A 5 51.66 19.34 20.81
C CYS A 5 52.43 19.22 22.14
N PRO A 6 52.34 20.21 23.05
CA PRO A 6 51.62 19.87 24.27
C PRO A 6 50.78 21.00 24.89
N LEU A 7 49.69 20.54 25.51
CA LEU A 7 48.90 21.12 26.59
C LEU A 7 49.78 21.57 27.78
N VAL A 8 49.40 22.62 28.52
CA VAL A 8 49.31 22.63 30.00
C VAL A 8 48.40 23.75 30.53
N ASN A 9 47.28 23.29 31.08
CA ASN A 9 46.48 23.72 32.24
C ASN A 9 47.15 24.62 33.32
N ARG A 10 46.48 25.69 33.79
CA ARG A 10 46.04 25.90 35.21
C ARG A 10 45.72 27.36 35.62
N SER A 11 44.50 27.50 36.14
CA SER A 11 44.17 28.10 37.45
C SER A 11 44.11 29.63 37.63
N ARG A 12 42.93 30.15 37.99
CA ARG A 12 42.52 30.57 39.36
C ARG A 12 41.40 31.61 39.32
N ARG A 13 40.29 31.34 40.03
CA ARG A 13 39.33 32.33 40.55
C ARG A 13 40.01 33.19 41.63
N PRO A 14 39.47 34.38 41.96
CA PRO A 14 38.50 34.52 43.09
C PRO A 14 37.32 35.45 42.71
N SER A 15 36.06 35.11 42.97
CA SER A 15 35.26 35.33 44.20
C SER A 15 35.23 36.76 44.76
N SER A 16 34.07 37.43 44.64
CA SER A 16 33.56 38.32 45.69
C SER A 16 32.03 38.31 45.69
N SER A 17 31.50 38.06 46.89
CA SER A 17 30.14 37.74 47.27
C SER A 17 29.46 38.88 48.03
N PHE A 18 28.13 39.00 47.86
CA PHE A 18 27.09 39.23 48.88
C PHE A 18 26.93 40.56 49.66
N HIS A 19 25.69 41.11 49.61
CA HIS A 19 24.73 41.32 50.73
C HIS A 19 23.42 41.89 50.12
N ALA A 20 22.19 41.39 50.27
CA ALA A 20 21.36 40.85 51.36
C ALA A 20 20.63 41.91 52.24
N SER A 21 19.31 42.05 52.06
CA SER A 21 18.31 42.49 53.07
C SER A 21 16.90 42.14 52.53
N ARG A 22 16.23 41.06 52.98
CA ARG A 22 15.23 40.93 54.07
C ARG A 22 13.94 41.76 53.92
N GLY A 23 12.79 41.06 53.89
CA GLY A 23 11.39 41.54 53.80
C GLY A 23 10.86 42.24 55.06
N PRO A 24 9.55 42.19 55.47
CA PRO A 24 8.53 41.14 55.23
C PRO A 24 7.07 41.67 55.00
N GLY A 25 6.06 40.78 54.90
CA GLY A 25 4.68 41.10 55.34
C GLY A 25 3.49 40.50 54.57
N THR A 26 3.13 39.26 54.94
CA THR A 26 1.78 38.67 55.09
C THR A 26 0.51 39.46 54.68
N LEU A 27 -0.41 38.78 53.96
CA LEU A 27 -1.82 38.65 54.37
C LEU A 27 -2.50 37.44 53.70
N SER A 28 -2.97 36.53 54.56
CA SER A 28 -3.83 35.39 54.31
C SER A 28 -5.31 35.81 54.26
N VAL A 29 -6.10 35.29 53.32
CA VAL A 29 -7.55 35.18 53.49
C VAL A 29 -8.02 33.80 53.00
N GLN A 30 -8.45 32.99 53.96
CA GLN A 30 -9.31 31.82 53.78
C GLN A 30 -10.77 32.27 53.72
N ALA A 31 -11.57 31.73 52.81
CA ALA A 31 -13.03 31.59 52.93
C ALA A 31 -13.47 30.45 52.00
N ARG A 32 -13.73 29.26 52.53
CA ARG A 32 -15.05 28.72 52.94
C ARG A 32 -15.94 28.30 51.76
N GLU A 33 -16.06 26.98 51.64
CA GLU A 33 -17.17 26.26 51.01
C GLU A 33 -18.54 26.72 51.55
N PRO A 34 -19.59 26.48 50.76
CA PRO A 34 -20.78 25.85 51.32
C PRO A 34 -21.22 24.62 50.52
N HIS A 35 -21.38 23.52 51.24
CA HIS A 35 -22.26 22.42 50.89
C HIS A 35 -23.68 22.92 50.59
N ALA A 36 -24.25 22.50 49.47
CA ALA A 36 -25.69 22.42 49.28
C ALA A 36 -26.04 21.21 48.41
N HIS A 37 -26.50 20.15 49.07
CA HIS A 37 -27.27 19.07 48.48
C HIS A 37 -28.55 19.60 47.84
N LEU A 38 -28.83 19.22 46.59
CA LEU A 38 -30.18 19.20 46.03
C LEU A 38 -30.26 18.14 44.93
N GLN A 39 -30.73 16.95 45.33
CA GLN A 39 -31.30 15.94 44.44
C GLN A 39 -32.68 16.42 43.95
N PRO A 40 -33.05 16.23 42.68
CA PRO A 40 -34.45 16.16 42.29
C PRO A 40 -34.99 14.71 42.39
N PRO A 41 -36.29 14.54 42.72
CA PRO A 41 -36.89 13.26 43.11
C PRO A 41 -37.25 12.34 41.92
N PRO A 42 -37.52 11.04 42.18
CA PRO A 42 -37.85 10.07 41.15
C PRO A 42 -39.35 10.09 40.81
N SER A 43 -39.70 10.18 39.53
CA SER A 43 -41.06 9.94 39.06
C SER A 43 -41.22 8.47 38.60
N ARG A 44 -41.94 7.69 39.42
CA ARG A 44 -42.56 6.40 39.06
C ARG A 44 -43.93 6.70 38.40
N TYR A 45 -44.33 6.14 37.25
CA TYR A 45 -45.05 4.87 36.97
C TYR A 45 -45.94 5.12 35.71
N PRO A 46 -46.58 4.12 35.05
CA PRO A 46 -46.40 2.66 35.05
C PRO A 46 -46.33 2.02 33.63
N ARG A 47 -46.00 0.72 33.61
CA ARG A 47 -46.16 -0.22 32.49
C ARG A 47 -47.63 -0.59 32.26
N LEU A 48 -48.01 -0.80 30.99
CA LEU A 48 -49.14 -1.65 30.55
C LEU A 48 -48.57 -2.55 29.43
N LEU A 49 -48.38 -3.85 29.67
CA LEU A 49 -49.31 -4.97 29.48
C LEU A 49 -49.47 -5.39 28.00
N ASP A 50 -48.75 -6.47 27.65
CA ASP A 50 -48.97 -7.31 26.48
C ASP A 50 -50.33 -8.02 26.53
N PRO A 51 -50.89 -8.38 25.37
CA PRO A 51 -51.75 -9.56 25.28
C PRO A 51 -51.25 -10.57 24.23
N ILE A 52 -50.74 -11.70 24.74
CA ILE A 52 -51.24 -13.07 24.54
C ILE A 52 -51.72 -13.47 23.12
N LEU A 53 -50.96 -14.41 22.53
CA LEU A 53 -51.34 -15.35 21.45
C LEU A 53 -52.58 -16.21 21.79
N PRO A 54 -53.23 -16.80 20.78
CA PRO A 54 -53.68 -18.18 20.88
C PRO A 54 -52.99 -19.12 19.88
N GLN A 55 -52.82 -20.35 20.37
CA GLN A 55 -52.14 -21.50 19.78
C GLN A 55 -52.96 -22.18 18.67
N GLY A 56 -52.27 -22.89 17.77
CA GLY A 56 -52.88 -23.79 16.79
C GLY A 56 -51.87 -24.78 16.20
N ILE A 57 -51.96 -26.02 16.68
CA ILE A 57 -51.14 -27.23 16.42
C ILE A 57 -51.21 -27.71 14.96
N GLY A 58 -50.13 -28.33 14.45
CA GLY A 58 -50.22 -29.22 13.27
C GLY A 58 -48.88 -29.69 12.68
N ILE A 59 -48.57 -30.96 12.85
CA ILE A 59 -47.31 -31.65 12.49
C ILE A 59 -47.44 -32.37 11.12
N CYS A 60 -46.39 -32.26 10.29
CA CYS A 60 -45.82 -33.21 9.29
C CYS A 60 -46.62 -33.68 8.04
N LEU A 61 -46.02 -33.56 6.84
CA LEU A 61 -45.53 -34.66 5.96
C LEU A 61 -45.31 -34.23 4.47
N VAL A 62 -44.07 -34.34 3.99
CA VAL A 62 -43.57 -35.05 2.77
C VAL A 62 -44.24 -34.85 1.37
N TYR A 63 -43.52 -34.09 0.50
CA TYR A 63 -43.22 -34.28 -0.96
C TYR A 63 -44.33 -34.20 -2.08
N PRO A 64 -43.96 -33.93 -3.38
CA PRO A 64 -44.36 -32.79 -4.23
C PRO A 64 -45.43 -33.13 -5.29
N PRO A 65 -45.91 -32.17 -6.14
CA PRO A 65 -45.42 -32.15 -7.55
C PRO A 65 -45.50 -30.80 -8.34
N LEU A 66 -44.65 -30.73 -9.39
CA LEU A 66 -44.80 -30.11 -10.73
C LEU A 66 -44.82 -28.57 -10.94
N ARG A 67 -43.85 -28.12 -11.78
CA ARG A 67 -43.76 -26.80 -12.45
C ARG A 67 -44.91 -26.59 -13.46
N PRO A 68 -45.21 -25.33 -13.84
CA PRO A 68 -44.65 -24.86 -15.11
C PRO A 68 -44.05 -23.43 -15.08
N THR A 69 -43.15 -23.26 -16.03
CA THR A 69 -42.26 -22.14 -16.38
C THR A 69 -42.95 -20.82 -16.71
N SER A 70 -42.31 -19.71 -16.34
CA SER A 70 -42.28 -18.48 -17.15
C SER A 70 -40.87 -17.89 -17.09
N LEU A 71 -40.28 -17.69 -18.27
CA LEU A 71 -38.94 -17.17 -18.51
C LEU A 71 -38.86 -15.69 -18.13
N THR A 72 -37.85 -15.32 -17.34
CA THR A 72 -37.20 -14.01 -17.44
C THR A 72 -35.69 -14.18 -17.24
N SER A 73 -34.96 -13.39 -18.02
CA SER A 73 -33.55 -13.45 -18.39
C SER A 73 -32.55 -13.65 -17.23
N THR A 74 -31.69 -14.66 -17.33
CA THR A 74 -30.54 -14.84 -16.44
C THR A 74 -29.29 -14.22 -17.06
N THR A 75 -28.76 -13.19 -16.42
CA THR A 75 -27.35 -12.78 -16.53
C THR A 75 -26.44 -13.94 -16.11
N HIS A 76 -25.51 -14.31 -16.98
CA HIS A 76 -24.56 -15.39 -16.78
C HIS A 76 -23.58 -15.04 -15.65
N TYR A 77 -23.64 -15.80 -14.55
CA TYR A 77 -22.64 -15.81 -13.48
C TYR A 77 -22.01 -17.20 -13.49
N THR A 78 -20.74 -17.32 -13.86
CA THR A 78 -19.96 -18.55 -13.69
C THR A 78 -19.03 -18.35 -12.52
N GLY A 79 -19.49 -18.73 -11.33
CA GLY A 79 -18.69 -18.68 -10.11
C GLY A 79 -17.63 -19.80 -10.09
N SER A 80 -16.36 -19.43 -9.94
CA SER A 80 -15.29 -20.33 -9.51
C SER A 80 -15.52 -20.80 -8.06
N PRO A 81 -15.19 -22.06 -7.71
CA PRO A 81 -15.36 -22.60 -6.36
C PRO A 81 -14.19 -22.15 -5.46
N SER A 82 -14.20 -20.89 -5.03
CA SER A 82 -13.36 -20.39 -3.95
C SER A 82 -14.04 -19.26 -3.19
N SER A 83 -15.24 -19.52 -2.67
CA SER A 83 -15.93 -18.64 -1.72
C SER A 83 -15.70 -19.13 -0.29
N HIS A 84 -14.46 -19.07 0.18
CA HIS A 84 -14.20 -19.05 1.63
C HIS A 84 -14.33 -17.61 2.14
N ILE A 85 -14.99 -17.45 3.29
CA ILE A 85 -15.12 -16.17 3.99
C ILE A 85 -13.71 -15.71 4.35
N GLY A 86 -13.25 -14.57 3.80
CA GLY A 86 -11.94 -13.98 4.08
C GLY A 86 -10.97 -13.87 2.91
N THR A 87 -11.21 -14.56 1.78
CA THR A 87 -10.32 -14.46 0.60
C THR A 87 -10.54 -13.13 -0.14
N PRO A 88 -9.46 -12.39 -0.51
CA PRO A 88 -9.62 -11.12 -1.21
C PRO A 88 -10.27 -11.26 -2.60
N HIS A 89 -11.15 -10.33 -2.96
CA HIS A 89 -11.93 -10.31 -4.20
C HIS A 89 -11.59 -9.09 -5.05
N LEU A 90 -11.27 -9.28 -6.33
CA LEU A 90 -10.87 -8.22 -7.27
C LEU A 90 -12.03 -7.78 -8.17
N THR A 91 -12.27 -6.47 -8.26
CA THR A 91 -13.25 -5.85 -9.17
C THR A 91 -12.56 -4.83 -10.08
N ILE A 92 -12.84 -4.86 -11.38
CA ILE A 92 -12.16 -4.02 -12.39
C ILE A 92 -13.15 -3.08 -13.09
N ASN A 93 -12.77 -1.80 -13.19
CA ASN A 93 -13.52 -0.70 -13.79
C ASN A 93 -13.10 -0.50 -15.26
N LYS A 94 -13.81 -1.15 -16.19
CA LYS A 94 -13.44 -1.14 -17.62
C LYS A 94 -13.47 0.27 -18.21
N GLU A 95 -14.42 1.11 -17.80
CA GLU A 95 -14.60 2.46 -18.34
C GLU A 95 -13.42 3.39 -18.02
N ALA A 96 -12.78 3.23 -16.86
CA ALA A 96 -11.65 4.06 -16.44
C ALA A 96 -10.33 3.73 -17.15
N THR A 97 -10.26 2.59 -17.85
CA THR A 97 -9.00 2.08 -18.46
C THR A 97 -8.77 2.52 -19.91
N ILE A 98 -9.77 3.13 -20.55
CA ILE A 98 -9.77 3.39 -22.01
C ILE A 98 -8.87 4.58 -22.41
N ASP A 99 -8.63 5.55 -21.52
CA ASP A 99 -8.00 6.85 -21.87
C ASP A 99 -6.74 7.20 -21.02
N LEU A 100 -5.93 6.21 -20.63
CA LEU A 100 -4.72 6.45 -19.82
C LEU A 100 -3.47 6.55 -20.72
N ASP A 101 -2.96 7.77 -20.93
CA ASP A 101 -1.71 8.06 -21.67
C ASP A 101 -0.64 8.71 -20.77
N SER A 102 0.51 8.06 -20.63
CA SER A 102 1.67 8.52 -19.84
C SER A 102 2.77 9.18 -20.69
N SER A 103 2.45 9.78 -21.85
CA SER A 103 3.42 10.33 -22.81
C SER A 103 4.20 11.59 -22.41
N ASN A 104 3.84 12.26 -21.30
CA ASN A 104 4.46 13.52 -20.85
C ASN A 104 5.47 13.31 -19.72
N ALA A 105 6.41 14.25 -19.55
CA ALA A 105 7.35 14.22 -18.43
C ALA A 105 6.59 14.16 -17.09
N PHE A 106 6.76 13.04 -16.39
CA PHE A 106 5.96 12.70 -15.23
C PHE A 106 6.72 12.93 -13.91
N GLU A 107 6.02 13.42 -12.90
CA GLU A 107 6.56 13.52 -11.54
C GLU A 107 6.38 12.19 -10.82
N GLY A 108 7.44 11.39 -10.78
CA GLY A 108 7.47 10.12 -10.05
C GLY A 108 7.29 10.26 -8.52
N PRO A 109 8.04 11.13 -7.82
CA PRO A 109 7.97 11.25 -6.36
C PRO A 109 6.54 11.45 -5.84
N GLU A 110 6.10 10.51 -4.99
CA GLU A 110 4.72 10.49 -4.49
C GLU A 110 4.51 11.37 -3.26
N LYS A 111 3.24 11.68 -3.03
CA LYS A 111 2.67 12.25 -1.82
C LYS A 111 1.94 11.12 -1.11
N LEU A 112 2.23 10.91 0.18
CA LEU A 112 1.61 9.89 1.01
C LEU A 112 0.86 10.58 2.15
N LEU A 113 -0.43 10.24 2.31
CA LEU A 113 -1.26 10.68 3.41
C LEU A 113 -1.87 9.47 4.10
N GLU A 114 -1.67 9.39 5.39
CA GLU A 114 -2.26 8.38 6.25
C GLU A 114 -3.03 9.06 7.38
N VAL A 115 -4.34 8.79 7.45
CA VAL A 115 -5.26 9.39 8.42
C VAL A 115 -5.90 8.28 9.25
N TRP A 116 -5.60 8.31 10.55
CA TRP A 116 -6.15 7.38 11.53
C TRP A 116 -7.30 8.07 12.24
N PHE A 117 -8.46 7.41 12.31
CA PHE A 117 -9.64 7.88 13.05
C PHE A 117 -9.84 7.12 14.36
N SER A 118 -9.11 6.03 14.58
CA SER A 118 -8.96 5.36 15.86
C SER A 118 -7.59 4.69 15.96
N SER A 119 -7.19 4.35 17.19
CA SER A 119 -5.92 3.68 17.51
C SER A 119 -5.82 2.24 16.98
N SER A 120 -6.95 1.59 16.67
CA SER A 120 -6.97 0.23 16.15
C SER A 120 -8.28 -0.14 15.46
N ALA A 121 -8.27 -1.21 14.65
CA ALA A 121 -9.47 -1.77 14.04
C ALA A 121 -10.45 -2.37 15.07
N THR A 122 -9.96 -2.68 16.28
CA THR A 122 -10.73 -3.25 17.37
C THR A 122 -11.28 -2.22 18.36
N ASN A 123 -10.79 -0.98 18.31
CA ASN A 123 -11.16 0.12 19.20
C ASN A 123 -11.99 1.20 18.48
N LEU A 124 -13.01 0.80 17.72
CA LEU A 124 -13.83 1.74 16.96
C LEU A 124 -14.90 2.40 17.85
N PRO A 125 -15.19 3.70 17.65
CA PRO A 125 -16.26 4.39 18.38
C PRO A 125 -17.63 3.77 18.04
N GLY A 126 -18.54 3.73 19.02
CA GLY A 126 -19.78 2.95 18.93
C GLY A 126 -20.71 3.30 17.75
N GLN A 127 -20.67 4.52 17.21
CA GLN A 127 -21.45 4.91 16.03
C GLN A 127 -20.83 4.43 14.70
N ALA A 128 -19.52 4.20 14.66
CA ALA A 128 -18.83 3.69 13.48
C ALA A 128 -19.05 2.19 13.26
N GLY A 129 -19.35 1.46 14.34
CA GLY A 129 -19.57 0.02 14.30
C GLY A 129 -18.30 -0.77 13.92
N PRO A 130 -18.42 -2.09 13.69
CA PRO A 130 -17.26 -2.97 13.51
C PRO A 130 -16.56 -2.82 12.16
N LEU A 131 -17.25 -2.29 11.13
CA LEU A 131 -16.67 -2.08 9.81
C LEU A 131 -15.96 -0.71 9.69
N GLY A 132 -16.28 0.24 10.57
CA GLY A 132 -15.72 1.60 10.51
C GLY A 132 -15.81 2.21 9.11
N LEU A 133 -14.67 2.67 8.58
CA LEU A 133 -14.58 3.27 7.25
C LEU A 133 -14.92 2.30 6.11
N LYS A 134 -14.76 0.98 6.30
CA LYS A 134 -15.14 -0.02 5.28
C LYS A 134 -16.64 -0.10 5.03
N LYS A 135 -17.46 0.50 5.90
CA LYS A 135 -18.90 0.64 5.67
C LYS A 135 -19.21 1.61 4.53
N VAL A 136 -18.31 2.55 4.25
CA VAL A 136 -18.48 3.56 3.20
C VAL A 136 -18.44 2.90 1.83
N SER A 137 -19.39 3.24 0.96
CA SER A 137 -19.46 2.66 -0.38
C SER A 137 -18.29 3.12 -1.26
N ALA A 138 -17.88 2.25 -2.19
CA ALA A 138 -16.85 2.57 -3.17
C ALA A 138 -17.19 3.83 -4.01
N GLU A 139 -18.47 4.09 -4.29
CA GLU A 139 -18.91 5.29 -5.04
C GLU A 139 -18.59 6.59 -4.29
N VAL A 140 -18.78 6.63 -2.97
CA VAL A 140 -18.44 7.82 -2.17
C VAL A 140 -16.93 8.06 -2.18
N TRP A 141 -16.13 6.99 -2.16
CA TRP A 141 -14.68 7.11 -2.29
C TRP A 141 -14.25 7.55 -3.70
N LYS A 142 -14.91 7.07 -4.77
CA LYS A 142 -14.68 7.52 -6.15
C LYS A 142 -14.92 9.02 -6.29
N ASP A 143 -16.01 9.54 -5.73
CA ASP A 143 -16.30 10.98 -5.75
C ASP A 143 -15.19 11.79 -5.08
N MET A 144 -14.61 11.30 -3.98
CA MET A 144 -13.47 11.94 -3.31
C MET A 144 -12.20 11.90 -4.16
N LEU A 145 -11.91 10.74 -4.78
CA LEU A 145 -10.75 10.55 -5.63
C LEU A 145 -10.81 11.41 -6.90
N ASP A 146 -12.02 11.61 -7.44
CA ASP A 146 -12.26 12.51 -8.57
C ASP A 146 -11.88 13.97 -8.25
N LEU A 147 -12.05 14.42 -7.00
CA LEU A 147 -11.63 15.77 -6.58
C LEU A 147 -10.12 15.97 -6.66
N VAL A 148 -9.34 14.89 -6.49
CA VAL A 148 -7.87 14.93 -6.53
C VAL A 148 -7.30 14.47 -7.88
N ASN A 149 -8.17 14.27 -8.87
CA ASN A 149 -7.86 13.79 -10.23
C ASN A 149 -7.30 12.36 -10.27
N CYS A 150 -7.79 11.48 -9.39
CA CYS A 150 -7.46 10.06 -9.42
C CYS A 150 -8.68 9.25 -9.87
N LYS A 151 -8.48 8.30 -10.77
CA LYS A 151 -9.53 7.37 -11.20
C LYS A 151 -9.29 5.99 -10.63
N VAL A 152 -10.35 5.34 -10.14
CA VAL A 152 -10.28 3.94 -9.66
C VAL A 152 -10.27 3.01 -10.87
N LEU A 153 -9.17 2.27 -11.03
CA LEU A 153 -9.03 1.22 -12.04
C LEU A 153 -9.65 -0.08 -11.54
N SER A 154 -9.42 -0.40 -10.27
CA SER A 154 -9.85 -1.65 -9.68
C SER A 154 -9.77 -1.62 -8.16
N VAL A 155 -10.42 -2.60 -7.53
CA VAL A 155 -10.49 -2.74 -6.07
C VAL A 155 -10.30 -4.19 -5.68
N ILE A 156 -9.35 -4.47 -4.79
CA ILE A 156 -9.29 -5.71 -4.02
C ILE A 156 -10.01 -5.49 -2.68
N GLU A 157 -11.15 -6.13 -2.48
CA GLU A 157 -11.86 -6.16 -1.21
C GLU A 157 -11.39 -7.35 -0.38
N SER A 158 -11.05 -7.15 0.90
CA SER A 158 -10.71 -8.24 1.83
C SER A 158 -11.45 -8.08 3.16
N GLU A 159 -11.19 -8.93 4.16
CA GLU A 159 -11.84 -8.75 5.47
C GLU A 159 -11.38 -7.44 6.15
N HIS A 160 -10.08 -7.13 6.13
CA HIS A 160 -9.52 -6.05 6.95
C HIS A 160 -9.13 -4.80 6.17
N VAL A 161 -8.94 -4.90 4.85
CA VAL A 161 -8.55 -3.75 4.02
C VAL A 161 -9.19 -3.84 2.63
N ASP A 162 -9.65 -2.70 2.11
CA ASP A 162 -9.99 -2.56 0.69
C ASP A 162 -8.89 -1.77 0.00
N ALA A 163 -8.28 -2.36 -1.02
CA ALA A 163 -7.17 -1.78 -1.76
C ALA A 163 -7.64 -1.32 -3.13
N TYR A 164 -7.61 -0.01 -3.37
CA TYR A 164 -8.01 0.64 -4.61
C TYR A 164 -6.77 0.92 -5.43
N LEU A 165 -6.65 0.27 -6.59
CA LEU A 165 -5.65 0.64 -7.60
C LEU A 165 -6.20 1.80 -8.41
N LEU A 166 -5.43 2.87 -8.49
CA LEU A 166 -5.83 4.11 -9.15
C LEU A 166 -4.97 4.34 -10.40
N SER A 167 -5.37 5.30 -11.22
CA SER A 167 -4.56 5.84 -12.33
C SER A 167 -3.23 6.37 -11.79
N GLU A 168 -2.21 5.50 -11.78
CA GLU A 168 -0.84 5.70 -11.27
C GLU A 168 -0.76 5.94 -9.76
N SER A 169 -1.73 5.51 -8.97
CA SER A 169 -1.82 5.84 -7.54
C SER A 169 -2.47 4.70 -6.75
N SER A 170 -2.49 4.78 -5.41
CA SER A 170 -3.11 3.74 -4.57
C SER A 170 -3.83 4.32 -3.37
N MET A 171 -4.92 3.66 -2.96
CA MET A 171 -5.62 3.97 -1.71
C MET A 171 -5.98 2.70 -0.96
N PHE A 172 -5.78 2.67 0.35
CA PHE A 172 -6.09 1.55 1.23
C PHE A 172 -7.06 2.01 2.32
N VAL A 173 -8.19 1.32 2.46
CA VAL A 173 -9.23 1.62 3.45
C VAL A 173 -9.30 0.50 4.47
N PHE A 174 -8.88 0.80 5.68
CA PHE A 174 -9.04 -0.06 6.87
C PHE A 174 -10.21 0.43 7.70
N PRO A 175 -10.76 -0.37 8.64
CA PRO A 175 -11.83 0.10 9.52
C PRO A 175 -11.50 1.38 10.30
N HIS A 176 -10.24 1.58 10.67
CA HIS A 176 -9.78 2.68 11.54
C HIS A 176 -8.89 3.72 10.85
N LYS A 177 -8.37 3.44 9.65
CA LYS A 177 -7.45 4.35 8.93
C LYS A 177 -7.63 4.31 7.41
N VAL A 178 -7.25 5.40 6.74
CA VAL A 178 -7.14 5.49 5.28
C VAL A 178 -5.71 5.87 4.93
N VAL A 179 -5.13 5.18 3.95
CA VAL A 179 -3.87 5.53 3.30
C VAL A 179 -4.17 5.93 1.87
N LEU A 180 -3.71 7.10 1.44
CA LEU A 180 -3.80 7.58 0.07
C LEU A 180 -2.41 7.98 -0.40
N LYS A 181 -1.96 7.37 -1.49
CA LYS A 181 -0.67 7.66 -2.12
C LYS A 181 -0.90 8.09 -3.55
N THR A 182 -0.45 9.29 -3.90
CA THR A 182 -0.62 9.84 -5.25
C THR A 182 0.65 10.47 -5.80
N CYS A 183 0.79 10.43 -7.11
CA CYS A 183 1.96 10.89 -7.87
C CYS A 183 1.60 12.05 -8.81
N GLY A 184 2.52 12.43 -9.70
CA GLY A 184 2.25 13.43 -10.72
C GLY A 184 1.95 14.81 -10.13
N THR A 185 0.98 15.50 -10.73
CA THR A 185 0.50 16.83 -10.30
C THR A 185 -0.80 16.77 -9.49
N THR A 186 -1.16 15.57 -9.00
CA THR A 186 -2.34 15.36 -8.16
C THR A 186 -2.29 16.21 -6.89
N THR A 187 -3.47 16.63 -6.46
CA THR A 187 -3.66 17.54 -5.32
C THR A 187 -4.12 16.80 -4.09
N LEU A 188 -3.35 15.82 -3.64
CA LEU A 188 -3.70 14.90 -2.56
C LEU A 188 -4.35 15.58 -1.33
N LEU A 189 -3.77 16.67 -0.85
CA LEU A 189 -4.22 17.32 0.38
C LEU A 189 -5.59 18.00 0.21
N TRP A 190 -6.04 18.29 -1.01
CA TRP A 190 -7.42 18.74 -1.24
C TRP A 190 -8.45 17.67 -0.86
N GLY A 191 -8.14 16.40 -1.13
CA GLY A 191 -8.99 15.27 -0.79
C GLY A 191 -9.19 15.08 0.72
N LEU A 192 -8.25 15.55 1.55
CA LEU A 192 -8.32 15.45 3.00
C LEU A 192 -9.62 16.01 3.57
N THR A 193 -10.08 17.16 3.08
CA THR A 193 -11.31 17.79 3.60
C THR A 193 -12.52 16.89 3.39
N ARG A 194 -12.64 16.30 2.19
CA ARG A 194 -13.71 15.36 1.86
C ARG A 194 -13.57 14.04 2.62
N MET A 195 -12.34 13.57 2.83
CA MET A 195 -12.06 12.36 3.62
C MET A 195 -12.55 12.50 5.08
N LEU A 196 -12.29 13.65 5.73
CA LEU A 196 -12.78 13.92 7.09
C LEU A 196 -14.31 13.99 7.16
N GLU A 197 -14.95 14.51 6.11
CA GLU A 197 -16.41 14.56 6.01
C GLU A 197 -17.02 13.16 5.85
N ILE A 198 -16.45 12.34 4.97
CA ILE A 198 -16.87 10.94 4.76
C ILE A 198 -16.78 10.17 6.07
N ALA A 199 -15.66 10.30 6.79
CA ALA A 199 -15.47 9.64 8.08
C ALA A 199 -16.53 10.05 9.12
N ALA A 200 -16.94 11.32 9.14
CA ALA A 200 -17.96 11.82 10.04
C ALA A 200 -19.37 11.32 9.69
N VAL A 201 -19.77 11.53 8.43
CA VAL A 201 -21.17 11.42 8.00
C VAL A 201 -21.53 9.99 7.62
N GLU A 202 -20.65 9.31 6.88
CA GLU A 202 -20.93 7.97 6.33
C GLU A 202 -20.44 6.87 7.27
N ALA A 203 -19.24 7.07 7.84
CA ALA A 203 -18.61 6.10 8.72
C ALA A 203 -18.86 6.33 10.22
N GLY A 204 -19.49 7.43 10.64
CA GLY A 204 -19.94 7.64 12.03
C GLY A 204 -18.83 7.87 13.06
N PHE A 205 -17.66 8.37 12.64
CA PHE A 205 -16.61 8.77 13.58
C PHE A 205 -16.95 10.09 14.30
N PRO A 206 -16.45 10.31 15.53
CA PRO A 206 -16.64 11.55 16.26
C PRO A 206 -16.23 12.77 15.43
N TYR A 207 -17.12 13.76 15.35
CA TYR A 207 -16.94 14.94 14.52
C TYR A 207 -17.37 16.20 15.24
N VAL A 208 -16.83 17.33 14.78
CA VAL A 208 -17.28 18.65 15.24
C VAL A 208 -18.49 19.06 14.41
N THR A 209 -19.63 19.30 15.08
CA THR A 209 -20.85 19.74 14.41
C THR A 209 -20.65 21.17 13.89
N PRO A 210 -20.94 21.45 12.60
CA PRO A 210 -20.85 22.81 12.10
C PRO A 210 -21.87 23.72 12.79
N GLN A 211 -21.49 24.97 13.02
CA GLN A 211 -22.43 25.95 13.59
C GLN A 211 -23.62 26.16 12.64
N PRO A 212 -24.84 26.34 13.16
CA PRO A 212 -26.01 26.62 12.33
C PRO A 212 -25.76 27.84 11.41
N GLY A 213 -25.81 27.63 10.09
CA GLY A 213 -25.56 28.67 9.09
C GLY A 213 -24.11 28.83 8.63
N SER A 214 -23.18 27.99 9.12
CA SER A 214 -21.81 27.90 8.60
C SER A 214 -21.76 27.07 7.32
N ALA A 215 -20.96 27.50 6.33
CA ALA A 215 -20.70 26.75 5.10
C ALA A 215 -19.68 25.60 5.29
N ILE A 216 -19.25 25.34 6.52
CA ILE A 216 -18.25 24.33 6.86
C ILE A 216 -18.95 22.97 6.99
N ALA A 217 -18.47 21.96 6.27
CA ALA A 217 -18.98 20.60 6.36
C ALA A 217 -18.63 19.94 7.71
N ALA A 218 -19.38 18.90 8.11
CA ALA A 218 -18.99 18.07 9.24
C ALA A 218 -17.59 17.50 8.99
N SER A 219 -16.72 17.50 10.00
CA SER A 219 -15.36 16.98 9.87
C SER A 219 -15.05 16.10 11.07
N ALA A 220 -14.74 14.84 10.80
CA ALA A 220 -14.28 13.91 11.83
C ALA A 220 -12.95 14.42 12.39
N THR A 221 -12.76 14.22 13.70
CA THR A 221 -11.49 14.50 14.35
C THR A 221 -10.64 13.23 14.25
N PRO A 222 -9.52 13.25 13.49
CA PRO A 222 -8.63 12.10 13.42
C PRO A 222 -8.01 11.82 14.80
N TYR A 223 -7.70 10.56 15.04
CA TYR A 223 -6.78 10.16 16.10
C TYR A 223 -5.36 10.62 15.77
N ARG A 224 -4.91 10.43 14.52
CA ARG A 224 -3.55 10.75 14.10
C ARG A 224 -3.45 10.99 12.60
N VAL A 225 -2.53 11.85 12.17
CA VAL A 225 -2.28 12.16 10.76
C VAL A 225 -0.79 12.12 10.45
N PHE A 226 -0.45 11.48 9.33
CA PHE A 226 0.88 11.45 8.74
C PHE A 226 0.76 11.95 7.31
N TYR A 227 1.60 12.92 6.95
CA TYR A 227 1.77 13.35 5.58
C TYR A 227 3.25 13.38 5.26
N SER A 228 3.65 12.72 4.18
CA SER A 228 5.03 12.67 3.77
C SER A 228 5.21 12.69 2.28
N ARG A 229 6.41 13.07 1.86
CA ARG A 229 6.85 12.94 0.48
C ARG A 229 8.36 13.05 0.38
N LYS A 230 8.90 12.48 -0.69
CA LYS A 230 10.24 12.82 -1.14
C LYS A 230 10.25 14.21 -1.79
N ASN A 231 11.42 14.86 -1.80
CA ASN A 231 11.63 16.08 -2.57
C ASN A 231 11.32 15.88 -4.06
N PHE A 232 10.66 16.85 -4.69
CA PHE A 232 10.23 16.72 -6.10
C PHE A 232 11.39 16.86 -7.09
N LEU A 233 11.23 16.23 -8.24
CA LEU A 233 12.01 16.45 -9.44
C LEU A 233 11.51 17.68 -10.22
N TYR A 234 10.19 17.95 -10.22
CA TYR A 234 9.57 19.08 -10.91
C TYR A 234 8.65 19.92 -9.99
N PRO A 235 9.17 20.50 -8.90
CA PRO A 235 8.36 21.24 -7.92
C PRO A 235 7.54 22.39 -8.54
N ASP A 236 8.06 23.07 -9.57
CA ASP A 236 7.38 24.18 -10.25
C ASP A 236 6.10 23.76 -11.00
N GLN A 237 5.95 22.46 -11.29
CA GLN A 237 4.76 21.91 -11.96
C GLN A 237 3.64 21.57 -10.97
N GLN A 238 3.95 21.54 -9.67
CA GLN A 238 3.00 21.14 -8.65
C GLN A 238 1.89 22.20 -8.45
N ARG A 239 0.69 21.72 -8.11
CA ARG A 239 -0.49 22.57 -7.88
C ARG A 239 -0.74 22.73 -6.38
N GLY A 240 -1.30 23.88 -6.00
CA GLY A 240 -1.58 24.16 -4.59
C GLY A 240 -2.52 23.10 -3.98
N PRO A 241 -2.25 22.64 -2.74
CA PRO A 241 -1.27 23.17 -1.78
C PRO A 241 0.18 22.66 -1.94
N HIS A 242 0.48 21.85 -2.94
CA HIS A 242 1.77 21.12 -3.09
C HIS A 242 2.91 21.90 -3.77
N ARG A 243 2.81 23.23 -3.86
CA ARG A 243 3.82 24.06 -4.53
C ARG A 243 5.13 24.18 -3.75
N SER A 244 5.05 24.02 -2.43
CA SER A 244 6.20 24.05 -1.55
C SER A 244 5.88 23.32 -0.25
N TRP A 245 6.91 22.80 0.42
CA TRP A 245 6.75 22.19 1.74
C TRP A 245 6.06 23.12 2.74
N ARG A 246 6.40 24.41 2.70
CA ARG A 246 5.77 25.43 3.55
C ARG A 246 4.27 25.54 3.31
N ASP A 247 3.83 25.49 2.06
CA ASP A 247 2.39 25.60 1.75
C ASP A 247 1.62 24.34 2.16
N GLU A 248 2.25 23.17 2.09
CA GLU A 248 1.70 21.90 2.57
C GLU A 248 1.54 21.90 4.10
N VAL A 249 2.58 22.32 4.83
CA VAL A 249 2.53 22.47 6.29
C VAL A 249 1.47 23.49 6.69
N ARG A 250 1.42 24.67 6.06
CA ARG A 250 0.39 25.68 6.33
C ARG A 250 -1.01 25.11 6.11
N TYR A 251 -1.21 24.35 5.04
CA TYR A 251 -2.51 23.74 4.73
C TYR A 251 -2.95 22.74 5.81
N LEU A 252 -2.01 21.99 6.38
CA LEU A 252 -2.23 21.03 7.47
C LEU A 252 -2.46 21.72 8.82
N ASP A 253 -1.67 22.75 9.16
CA ASP A 253 -1.84 23.55 10.40
C ASP A 253 -3.20 24.27 10.45
N GLN A 254 -3.73 24.67 9.29
CA GLN A 254 -5.09 25.21 9.18
C GLN A 254 -6.18 24.21 9.55
N ARG A 255 -5.85 22.91 9.64
CA ARG A 255 -6.79 21.81 9.92
C ARG A 255 -6.51 21.12 11.24
N PHE A 256 -5.25 20.99 11.64
CA PHE A 256 -4.85 20.23 12.82
C PHE A 256 -4.00 21.08 13.77
N GLN A 257 -4.26 20.93 15.07
CA GLN A 257 -3.45 21.53 16.12
C GLN A 257 -2.30 20.60 16.51
N GLY A 258 -1.17 21.19 16.93
CA GLY A 258 -0.05 20.42 17.46
C GLY A 258 0.70 19.58 16.41
N GLY A 259 0.59 19.96 15.14
CA GLY A 259 1.41 19.39 14.07
C GLY A 259 2.89 19.58 14.30
N SER A 260 3.69 18.65 13.80
CA SER A 260 5.15 18.75 13.75
C SER A 260 5.65 18.44 12.35
N ALA A 261 6.45 19.35 11.79
CA ALA A 261 7.03 19.23 10.46
C ALA A 261 8.54 19.00 10.53
N TYR A 262 9.03 18.04 9.75
CA TYR A 262 10.41 17.59 9.71
C TYR A 262 10.90 17.48 8.27
N MET A 263 12.19 17.78 8.08
CA MET A 263 12.91 17.47 6.86
C MET A 263 14.10 16.57 7.21
N ILE A 264 14.16 15.42 6.55
CA ILE A 264 15.03 14.30 6.90
C ILE A 264 15.92 13.99 5.70
N GLY A 265 17.24 14.09 5.88
CA GLY A 265 18.22 13.97 4.80
C GLY A 265 18.97 15.27 4.55
N LYS A 266 19.67 15.34 3.40
CA LYS A 266 20.46 16.52 3.04
C LYS A 266 19.59 17.55 2.34
N MET A 267 19.57 18.79 2.83
CA MET A 267 18.83 19.91 2.18
C MET A 267 19.21 20.05 0.71
N ASN A 268 20.51 20.02 0.43
CA ASN A 268 21.07 20.14 -0.92
C ASN A 268 21.24 18.79 -1.62
N GLY A 269 20.50 17.77 -1.19
CA GLY A 269 20.57 16.41 -1.68
C GLY A 269 19.20 15.73 -1.61
N ASP A 270 19.20 14.41 -1.69
CA ASP A 270 18.00 13.63 -1.44
C ASP A 270 17.53 13.80 0.02
N HIS A 271 16.27 14.21 0.17
CA HIS A 271 15.63 14.34 1.47
C HIS A 271 14.14 14.01 1.36
N TRP A 272 13.55 13.81 2.53
CA TRP A 272 12.19 13.38 2.71
C TRP A 272 11.53 14.27 3.76
N TYR A 273 10.30 14.69 3.47
CA TYR A 273 9.51 15.56 4.32
C TYR A 273 8.47 14.74 5.10
N LEU A 274 8.23 15.15 6.34
CA LEU A 274 7.22 14.55 7.21
C LEU A 274 6.47 15.63 7.97
N TYR A 275 5.15 15.57 7.92
CA TYR A 275 4.26 16.22 8.86
C TYR A 275 3.53 15.14 9.63
N ILE A 276 3.51 15.27 10.95
CA ILE A 276 2.89 14.30 11.85
C ILE A 276 2.19 15.01 13.00
N THR A 277 1.03 14.51 13.40
CA THR A 277 0.38 14.92 14.64
C THR A 277 0.68 13.94 15.76
N GLY A 278 0.55 14.41 17.00
CA GLY A 278 0.42 13.51 18.14
C GLY A 278 -0.87 12.68 18.06
N PRO A 279 -1.00 11.67 18.93
CA PRO A 279 -2.26 10.96 19.17
C PRO A 279 -3.32 11.93 19.70
N ASP A 280 -4.59 11.61 19.45
CA ASP A 280 -5.76 12.42 19.84
C ASP A 280 -5.70 13.87 19.33
N THR A 281 -5.25 14.06 18.09
CA THR A 281 -5.13 15.40 17.48
C THR A 281 -6.48 16.12 17.43
N HIS A 282 -6.48 17.44 17.59
CA HIS A 282 -7.68 18.27 17.50
C HIS A 282 -7.72 19.06 16.20
N LEU A 283 -8.93 19.35 15.72
CA LEU A 283 -9.14 20.24 14.58
C LEU A 283 -8.80 21.68 14.96
N THR A 284 -8.15 22.41 14.06
CA THR A 284 -7.86 23.83 14.22
C THR A 284 -9.16 24.64 14.15
N PRO A 285 -9.48 25.44 15.18
CA PRO A 285 -10.66 26.31 15.17
C PRO A 285 -10.61 27.33 14.03
N PRO A 286 -11.76 27.80 13.53
CA PRO A 286 -11.79 28.88 12.55
C PRO A 286 -11.01 30.11 13.04
N PRO A 287 -10.23 30.77 12.17
CA PRO A 287 -9.43 31.92 12.56
C PRO A 287 -10.33 33.05 13.07
N SER A 288 -10.02 33.55 14.27
CA SER A 288 -10.64 34.78 14.78
C SER A 288 -10.01 36.00 14.10
N PRO A 289 -10.76 37.10 13.86
CA PRO A 289 -10.20 38.29 13.21
C PRO A 289 -8.96 38.81 13.96
N GLY A 290 -7.81 38.86 13.29
CA GLY A 290 -6.54 39.37 13.85
C GLY A 290 -5.68 38.33 14.58
N HIS A 291 -6.05 37.06 14.61
CA HIS A 291 -5.20 35.99 15.17
C HIS A 291 -4.53 35.21 14.03
N GLU A 292 -3.20 35.33 13.91
CA GLU A 292 -2.42 34.47 13.03
C GLU A 292 -2.34 33.06 13.64
N ILE A 293 -2.51 32.03 12.83
CA ILE A 293 -2.22 30.65 13.24
C ILE A 293 -0.70 30.57 13.32
N ALA A 294 -0.16 30.17 14.47
CA ALA A 294 1.28 29.95 14.60
C ALA A 294 1.69 28.85 13.61
N GLU A 295 2.44 29.22 12.57
CA GLU A 295 2.92 28.27 11.57
C GLU A 295 3.91 27.30 12.22
N THR A 296 3.75 26.00 11.96
CA THR A 296 4.66 24.97 12.43
C THR A 296 6.03 25.18 11.76
N GLU A 297 7.04 25.51 12.56
CA GLU A 297 8.41 25.64 12.06
C GLU A 297 8.96 24.27 11.65
N THR A 298 9.50 24.17 10.42
CA THR A 298 10.13 22.94 9.95
C THR A 298 11.44 22.71 10.69
N LYS A 299 11.52 21.60 11.43
CA LYS A 299 12.71 21.26 12.21
C LYS A 299 13.71 20.51 11.34
N PHE A 300 14.95 21.01 11.34
CA PHE A 300 16.13 20.32 10.81
C PHE A 300 16.73 19.47 11.93
N VAL A 301 16.72 18.14 11.78
CA VAL A 301 17.06 17.27 12.91
C VAL A 301 18.40 16.59 12.69
N SER A 302 19.34 16.84 13.60
CA SER A 302 20.65 16.17 13.65
C SER A 302 20.82 15.25 14.86
N HIS A 303 19.91 15.27 15.85
CA HIS A 303 20.06 14.52 17.10
C HIS A 303 18.70 14.09 17.70
N PRO A 304 18.58 12.87 18.27
CA PRO A 304 17.34 12.38 18.88
C PRO A 304 17.16 12.86 20.33
N GLU A 305 15.95 13.30 20.68
CA GLU A 305 15.48 13.52 22.07
C GLU A 305 14.37 12.51 22.39
N ARG A 306 14.43 11.91 23.60
CA ARG A 306 13.58 10.77 24.02
C ARG A 306 12.41 11.24 24.89
N LEU A 307 11.18 10.87 24.52
CA LEU A 307 9.98 10.99 25.37
C LEU A 307 9.27 9.62 25.49
N LEU A 308 8.65 9.35 26.65
CA LEU A 308 8.02 8.06 27.02
C LEU A 308 6.47 8.20 27.10
N ARG A 309 5.73 7.13 26.79
CA ARG A 309 4.25 7.03 26.88
C ARG A 309 3.78 5.70 27.52
N GLU A 310 2.55 5.68 28.04
CA GLU A 310 1.97 4.68 28.96
C GLU A 310 0.73 3.87 28.46
N GLN A 311 0.41 3.76 27.16
CA GLN A 311 -0.80 3.02 26.72
C GLN A 311 -0.60 2.09 25.51
N ILE A 312 -1.32 0.95 25.53
CA ILE A 312 -1.18 -0.23 24.64
C ILE A 312 -2.32 -0.25 23.59
N GLY A 313 -2.00 -0.41 22.31
CA GLY A 313 -2.94 -0.58 21.18
C GLY A 313 -2.30 -1.24 19.94
N ASP A 314 -3.04 -1.42 18.84
CA ASP A 314 -2.50 -1.96 17.56
C ASP A 314 -1.41 -1.04 16.97
N GLU A 315 -1.29 0.20 17.46
CA GLU A 315 -0.11 1.05 17.25
C GLU A 315 1.18 0.28 17.54
N ASP A 316 1.26 -0.55 18.59
CA ASP A 316 2.51 -1.20 19.05
C ASP A 316 3.10 -2.23 18.04
N GLU A 317 2.33 -2.64 17.02
CA GLU A 317 2.76 -3.57 15.96
C GLU A 317 2.82 -2.93 14.55
N ASP A 318 2.56 -1.63 14.44
CA ASP A 318 2.57 -0.90 13.16
C ASP A 318 4.02 -0.71 12.67
N GLU A 319 4.28 -1.21 11.47
CA GLU A 319 5.56 -1.10 10.77
C GLU A 319 5.26 -0.66 9.34
N THR A 320 5.88 0.41 8.85
CA THR A 320 5.76 0.86 7.46
C THR A 320 7.15 1.04 6.86
N LEU A 321 7.42 0.31 5.77
CA LEU A 321 8.65 0.37 5.00
C LEU A 321 8.38 1.04 3.65
N GLU A 322 9.12 2.11 3.34
CA GLU A 322 9.16 2.73 2.02
C GLU A 322 10.56 2.61 1.40
N ILE A 323 10.63 2.25 0.12
CA ILE A 323 11.85 2.20 -0.69
C ILE A 323 11.60 3.07 -1.91
N LEU A 324 12.30 4.21 -1.99
CA LEU A 324 12.13 5.20 -3.06
C LEU A 324 13.38 5.21 -3.93
N MET A 325 13.20 4.90 -5.21
CA MET A 325 14.27 4.55 -6.14
C MET A 325 14.32 5.53 -7.30
N THR A 326 15.53 5.95 -7.68
CA THR A 326 15.77 6.89 -8.78
C THR A 326 16.91 6.39 -9.65
N ASP A 327 16.96 6.89 -10.89
CA ASP A 327 17.96 6.48 -11.87
C ASP A 327 17.93 4.95 -12.09
N LEU A 328 16.74 4.42 -12.37
CA LEU A 328 16.54 2.99 -12.61
C LEU A 328 17.43 2.49 -13.76
N ASP A 329 17.88 1.24 -13.68
CA ASP A 329 18.63 0.65 -14.80
C ASP A 329 17.74 0.55 -16.03
N GLU A 330 18.18 1.11 -17.16
CA GLU A 330 17.34 1.20 -18.36
C GLU A 330 16.91 -0.18 -18.88
N LYS A 331 17.73 -1.23 -18.73
CA LYS A 331 17.36 -2.57 -19.21
C LYS A 331 16.29 -3.19 -18.32
N ASN A 332 16.40 -3.00 -17.00
CA ASN A 332 15.37 -3.46 -16.08
C ASN A 332 14.09 -2.63 -16.21
N ALA A 333 14.20 -1.32 -16.40
CA ALA A 333 13.05 -0.42 -16.57
C ALA A 333 12.22 -0.74 -17.83
N ARG A 334 12.84 -1.29 -18.88
CA ARG A 334 12.16 -1.70 -20.11
C ARG A 334 10.99 -2.67 -19.89
N GLN A 335 11.03 -3.51 -18.86
CA GLN A 335 9.94 -4.44 -18.58
C GLN A 335 8.59 -3.75 -18.24
N PHE A 336 8.61 -2.45 -17.97
CA PHE A 336 7.43 -1.62 -17.69
C PHE A 336 6.99 -0.78 -18.89
N TYR A 337 7.48 -1.09 -20.09
CA TYR A 337 6.96 -0.56 -21.35
C TYR A 337 5.97 -1.54 -21.98
N LEU A 338 4.93 -1.01 -22.62
CA LEU A 338 3.91 -1.81 -23.29
C LEU A 338 4.52 -2.74 -24.33
N GLU A 339 5.43 -2.23 -25.16
CA GLU A 339 6.10 -3.00 -26.22
C GLU A 339 6.82 -4.24 -25.68
N ASP A 340 7.66 -4.07 -24.66
CA ASP A 340 8.44 -5.15 -24.06
C ASP A 340 7.54 -6.14 -23.29
N ALA A 341 6.55 -5.64 -22.54
CA ALA A 341 5.62 -6.49 -21.80
C ALA A 341 4.76 -7.36 -22.72
N SER A 342 4.26 -6.80 -23.82
CA SER A 342 3.49 -7.53 -24.85
C SER A 342 4.34 -8.60 -25.51
N ALA A 343 5.59 -8.30 -25.89
CA ALA A 343 6.51 -9.30 -26.46
C ALA A 343 6.77 -10.48 -25.50
N VAL A 344 6.92 -10.19 -24.19
CA VAL A 344 7.09 -11.24 -23.16
C VAL A 344 5.81 -12.06 -22.99
N ALA A 345 4.64 -11.42 -23.00
CA ALA A 345 3.35 -12.08 -22.90
C ALA A 345 3.10 -13.04 -24.07
N GLU A 346 3.36 -12.59 -25.31
CA GLU A 346 3.27 -13.41 -26.52
C GLU A 346 4.22 -14.62 -26.46
N GLY A 347 5.47 -14.38 -26.08
CA GLY A 347 6.46 -15.45 -25.92
C GLY A 347 6.03 -16.52 -24.89
N ARG A 348 5.49 -16.08 -23.75
CA ARG A 348 4.94 -16.98 -22.72
C ARG A 348 3.70 -17.73 -23.21
N TYR A 349 2.81 -17.07 -23.94
CA TYR A 349 1.62 -17.71 -24.48
C TYR A 349 1.99 -18.83 -25.45
N LEU A 350 2.90 -18.57 -26.38
CA LEU A 350 3.42 -19.57 -27.32
C LEU A 350 4.08 -20.75 -26.59
N GLN A 351 4.84 -20.47 -25.52
CA GLN A 351 5.47 -21.52 -24.71
C GLN A 351 4.42 -22.36 -23.98
N LYS A 352 3.44 -21.74 -23.31
CA LYS A 352 2.34 -22.45 -22.63
C LYS A 352 1.53 -23.31 -23.59
N ALA A 353 1.23 -22.81 -24.80
CA ALA A 353 0.53 -23.57 -25.83
C ALA A 353 1.33 -24.79 -26.31
N ARG A 354 2.65 -24.65 -26.48
CA ARG A 354 3.55 -25.79 -26.81
C ARG A 354 3.59 -26.82 -25.69
N ASP A 355 3.71 -26.38 -24.43
CA ASP A 355 3.78 -27.28 -23.28
C ASP A 355 2.43 -28.00 -23.06
N ALA A 356 1.30 -27.30 -23.23
CA ALA A 356 -0.02 -27.91 -23.20
C ALA A 356 -0.20 -28.95 -24.31
N ARG A 357 0.24 -28.65 -25.54
CA ARG A 357 0.24 -29.60 -26.65
C ARG A 357 1.10 -30.82 -26.35
N LYS A 358 2.31 -30.62 -25.81
CA LYS A 358 3.21 -31.71 -25.41
C LYS A 358 2.60 -32.59 -24.31
N ASN A 359 1.99 -31.98 -23.30
CA ASN A 359 1.32 -32.68 -22.21
C ASN A 359 0.08 -33.45 -22.70
N ALA A 360 -0.69 -32.88 -23.63
CA ALA A 360 -1.84 -33.55 -24.25
C ALA A 360 -1.40 -34.77 -25.07
N ILE A 361 -0.35 -34.63 -25.88
CA ILE A 361 0.25 -35.74 -26.64
C ILE A 361 0.75 -36.84 -25.68
N GLN A 362 1.41 -36.45 -24.59
CA GLN A 362 1.90 -37.40 -23.58
C GLN A 362 0.76 -38.10 -22.82
N SER A 363 -0.37 -37.41 -22.63
CA SER A 363 -1.53 -37.95 -21.91
C SER A 363 -2.40 -38.88 -22.76
N LEU A 364 -2.32 -38.80 -24.10
CA LEU A 364 -3.16 -39.61 -24.99
C LEU A 364 -2.68 -41.06 -25.15
N GLY A 365 -1.42 -41.38 -24.83
CA GLY A 365 -0.87 -42.73 -24.99
C GLY A 365 -0.88 -43.23 -26.44
N SER A 366 0.09 -44.07 -26.80
CA SER A 366 0.13 -44.71 -28.13
C SER A 366 -0.95 -45.80 -28.21
N ILE A 367 -1.91 -45.66 -29.14
CA ILE A 367 -2.88 -46.72 -29.46
C ILE A 367 -2.09 -47.92 -30.04
N PRO A 368 -2.15 -49.14 -29.46
CA PRO A 368 -1.52 -50.30 -30.06
C PRO A 368 -2.33 -50.75 -31.29
N GLU A 369 -1.70 -50.82 -32.46
CA GLU A 369 -2.28 -51.49 -33.62
C GLU A 369 -2.35 -53.01 -33.36
N GLU A 370 -3.56 -53.56 -33.28
CA GLU A 370 -3.77 -55.01 -33.35
C GLU A 370 -3.57 -55.49 -34.81
N LYS A 371 -2.59 -56.37 -35.00
CA LYS A 371 -2.34 -57.10 -36.25
C LYS A 371 -3.57 -57.95 -36.64
N CYS A 372 -4.15 -57.68 -37.80
CA CYS A 372 -5.06 -58.60 -38.48
C CYS A 372 -4.34 -59.28 -39.67
N GLU A 373 -4.50 -60.59 -39.78
CA GLU A 373 -3.73 -61.49 -40.64
C GLU A 373 -4.13 -61.47 -42.13
N SER A 374 -3.12 -61.36 -43.00
CA SER A 374 -2.93 -61.93 -44.36
C SER A 374 -4.13 -62.28 -45.26
N LEU A 375 -4.16 -61.71 -46.49
CA LEU A 375 -4.47 -62.44 -47.74
C LEU A 375 -4.03 -61.68 -49.03
N GLY A 376 -2.87 -62.09 -49.58
CA GLY A 376 -2.63 -62.35 -51.02
C GLY A 376 -2.50 -61.22 -52.06
N GLY A 377 -1.31 -61.10 -52.69
CA GLY A 377 -1.20 -60.68 -54.11
C GLY A 377 0.06 -59.92 -54.59
N SER A 378 1.15 -60.65 -54.89
CA SER A 378 2.16 -60.48 -55.99
C SER A 378 2.51 -59.07 -56.54
N THR A 379 3.76 -58.54 -56.52
CA THR A 379 4.92 -58.88 -57.41
C THR A 379 6.11 -57.92 -57.08
N ILE A 380 7.31 -58.38 -56.68
CA ILE A 380 8.59 -58.52 -57.46
C ILE A 380 9.20 -57.16 -57.95
N LEU A 381 10.34 -56.60 -57.47
CA LEU A 381 11.77 -57.04 -57.50
C LEU A 381 12.74 -56.28 -56.57
N ASN A 382 13.71 -57.05 -56.06
CA ASN A 382 15.16 -56.82 -55.86
C ASN A 382 15.75 -55.86 -54.80
N SER A 383 16.36 -56.56 -53.84
CA SER A 383 17.28 -56.20 -52.77
C SER A 383 18.66 -55.66 -53.22
N ALA A 384 19.17 -54.69 -52.45
CA ALA A 384 20.56 -54.69 -51.98
C ALA A 384 20.55 -54.16 -50.53
N ALA A 385 21.13 -54.94 -49.61
CA ALA A 385 21.02 -54.78 -48.17
C ALA A 385 22.11 -53.89 -47.55
N ASN A 386 21.75 -53.08 -46.55
CA ASN A 386 22.30 -53.20 -45.18
C ASN A 386 21.57 -52.27 -44.16
N THR A 387 20.81 -52.89 -43.23
CA THR A 387 20.71 -52.67 -41.75
C THR A 387 20.75 -51.23 -41.20
N HIS A 388 19.84 -50.72 -40.35
CA HIS A 388 19.14 -51.29 -39.20
C HIS A 388 18.01 -50.34 -38.73
N THR A 389 16.93 -50.94 -38.21
CA THR A 389 15.88 -50.42 -37.28
C THR A 389 14.97 -49.27 -37.72
N SER A 390 13.81 -49.62 -38.27
CA SER A 390 12.59 -48.80 -38.30
C SER A 390 11.75 -49.01 -37.04
N SER A 391 11.36 -47.92 -36.39
CA SER A 391 10.10 -47.82 -35.64
C SER A 391 9.23 -46.86 -36.44
N ASP A 392 8.50 -47.39 -37.43
CA ASP A 392 7.51 -46.61 -38.17
C ASP A 392 6.33 -46.33 -37.24
N SER A 393 6.38 -45.18 -36.58
CA SER A 393 5.19 -44.47 -36.11
C SER A 393 4.84 -43.49 -37.22
N PHE A 394 3.79 -43.79 -37.97
CA PHE A 394 3.31 -42.93 -39.05
C PHE A 394 2.52 -41.77 -38.41
N ASP A 395 3.15 -40.60 -38.28
CA ASP A 395 2.50 -39.40 -37.76
C ASP A 395 1.60 -38.76 -38.84
N VAL A 396 0.29 -38.97 -38.70
CA VAL A 396 -0.74 -38.42 -39.60
C VAL A 396 -0.81 -36.88 -39.53
N PHE A 397 -0.17 -36.24 -38.55
CA PHE A 397 -0.20 -34.78 -38.36
C PHE A 397 1.09 -34.05 -38.76
N GLU A 398 2.15 -34.74 -39.20
CA GLU A 398 3.37 -34.08 -39.68
C GLU A 398 3.19 -33.41 -41.06
N GLN A 399 2.23 -33.87 -41.87
CA GLN A 399 2.03 -33.41 -43.26
C GLN A 399 0.97 -32.32 -43.47
N THR A 400 0.36 -31.77 -42.42
CA THR A 400 -0.52 -30.58 -42.58
C THR A 400 0.20 -29.25 -42.34
N SER A 401 1.52 -29.27 -42.13
CA SER A 401 2.31 -28.08 -41.76
C SER A 401 2.84 -27.24 -42.94
N SER A 402 2.46 -27.52 -44.19
CA SER A 402 3.02 -26.80 -45.34
C SER A 402 2.05 -26.32 -46.43
N ASP A 403 0.75 -26.18 -46.17
CA ASP A 403 -0.17 -25.52 -47.12
C ASP A 403 -1.39 -24.88 -46.42
N HIS A 404 -1.18 -23.73 -45.77
CA HIS A 404 -2.24 -22.73 -45.58
C HIS A 404 -1.63 -21.33 -45.34
N SER A 405 -0.92 -20.82 -46.35
CA SER A 405 -0.54 -19.41 -46.47
C SER A 405 -1.73 -18.55 -46.92
N GLY A 406 -2.76 -18.50 -46.08
CA GLY A 406 -4.00 -17.80 -46.37
C GLY A 406 -4.74 -17.36 -45.11
N PHE A 407 -4.07 -16.57 -44.27
CA PHE A 407 -4.76 -15.72 -43.31
C PHE A 407 -4.51 -14.27 -43.73
N SER A 408 -5.60 -13.55 -44.02
CA SER A 408 -5.58 -12.12 -44.25
C SER A 408 -4.99 -11.40 -43.04
N SER A 409 -4.22 -10.35 -43.30
CA SER A 409 -3.51 -9.52 -42.33
C SER A 409 -4.41 -8.55 -41.55
N ASP A 410 -5.62 -8.94 -41.16
CA ASP A 410 -6.59 -8.02 -40.51
C ASP A 410 -7.39 -8.62 -39.34
N ASP A 411 -7.07 -9.83 -38.87
CA ASP A 411 -7.65 -10.34 -37.61
C ASP A 411 -6.77 -9.91 -36.43
N GLU A 412 -7.14 -8.78 -35.83
CA GLU A 412 -6.70 -8.31 -34.51
C GLU A 412 -6.99 -9.41 -33.47
N LEU A 413 -5.94 -10.15 -33.10
CA LEU A 413 -5.99 -11.31 -32.20
C LEU A 413 -6.40 -10.86 -30.79
N THR A 414 -7.69 -10.93 -30.49
CA THR A 414 -8.25 -10.52 -29.21
C THR A 414 -8.03 -11.63 -28.15
N PHE A 415 -7.42 -11.26 -27.03
CA PHE A 415 -7.22 -12.12 -25.86
C PHE A 415 -8.56 -12.66 -25.29
N PRO A 416 -8.57 -13.79 -24.55
CA PRO A 416 -9.79 -14.33 -23.95
C PRO A 416 -10.52 -13.29 -23.08
N GLU A 417 -11.82 -13.14 -23.31
CA GLU A 417 -12.74 -12.17 -22.70
C GLU A 417 -12.88 -12.27 -21.15
N GLU A 418 -12.21 -13.26 -20.55
CA GLU A 418 -12.22 -13.56 -19.11
C GLU A 418 -11.04 -12.91 -18.34
N LEU A 419 -10.14 -12.20 -19.02
CA LEU A 419 -9.11 -11.37 -18.39
C LEU A 419 -9.46 -9.89 -18.58
N THR A 420 -10.01 -9.33 -17.51
CA THR A 420 -10.14 -7.91 -17.23
C THR A 420 -9.04 -7.05 -17.89
N THR A 421 -9.43 -6.10 -18.76
CA THR A 421 -8.68 -5.06 -19.53
C THR A 421 -7.22 -5.34 -19.90
N GLU A 422 -6.79 -5.02 -21.12
CA GLU A 422 -5.41 -5.27 -21.63
C GLU A 422 -4.29 -4.88 -20.63
N GLY A 423 -4.40 -3.72 -19.98
CA GLY A 423 -3.43 -3.25 -18.98
C GLY A 423 -3.30 -4.12 -17.73
N HIS A 424 -4.40 -4.70 -17.21
CA HIS A 424 -4.35 -5.61 -16.05
C HIS A 424 -3.75 -6.97 -16.42
N SER A 425 -4.04 -7.46 -17.62
CA SER A 425 -3.49 -8.71 -18.13
C SER A 425 -1.97 -8.62 -18.27
N LEU A 426 -1.49 -7.54 -18.88
CA LEU A 426 -0.06 -7.28 -19.02
C LEU A 426 0.60 -6.95 -17.68
N GLY A 427 -0.07 -6.17 -16.82
CA GLY A 427 0.40 -5.89 -15.46
C GLY A 427 0.64 -7.16 -14.64
N SER A 428 -0.25 -8.14 -14.76
CA SER A 428 -0.09 -9.45 -14.11
C SER A 428 1.14 -10.20 -14.63
N VAL A 429 1.35 -10.21 -15.95
CA VAL A 429 2.54 -10.82 -16.57
C VAL A 429 3.83 -10.13 -16.09
N VAL A 430 3.85 -8.81 -16.08
CA VAL A 430 5.01 -8.02 -15.63
C VAL A 430 5.32 -8.31 -14.16
N SER A 431 4.32 -8.34 -13.28
CA SER A 431 4.47 -8.66 -11.86
C SER A 431 5.12 -10.04 -11.63
N GLU A 432 4.74 -11.05 -12.41
CA GLU A 432 5.36 -12.38 -12.35
C GLU A 432 6.80 -12.39 -12.92
N VAL A 433 7.04 -11.71 -14.03
CA VAL A 433 8.32 -11.76 -14.75
C VAL A 433 9.41 -10.98 -14.02
N CYS A 434 9.06 -9.83 -13.48
CA CYS A 434 10.02 -8.95 -12.81
C CYS A 434 10.38 -9.43 -11.41
N GLY A 435 9.64 -10.42 -10.86
CA GLY A 435 9.83 -10.95 -9.52
C GLY A 435 9.01 -10.24 -8.43
N LEU A 436 8.16 -9.27 -8.77
CA LEU A 436 7.32 -8.59 -7.78
C LEU A 436 6.39 -9.56 -7.05
N ALA A 437 5.84 -10.55 -7.76
CA ALA A 437 5.01 -11.59 -7.17
C ALA A 437 5.73 -12.45 -6.11
N ASP A 438 7.06 -12.49 -6.15
CA ASP A 438 7.90 -13.27 -5.24
C ASP A 438 8.36 -12.48 -4.01
N VAL A 439 8.00 -11.20 -3.89
CA VAL A 439 8.28 -10.41 -2.68
C VAL A 439 7.49 -11.00 -1.49
N TYR A 440 6.22 -11.32 -1.70
CA TYR A 440 5.37 -12.04 -0.74
C TYR A 440 4.73 -13.26 -1.41
N PRO A 441 5.48 -14.36 -1.57
CA PRO A 441 5.07 -15.47 -2.42
C PRO A 441 3.89 -16.24 -1.81
N THR A 442 3.01 -16.75 -2.69
CA THR A 442 1.82 -17.51 -2.28
C THR A 442 2.15 -18.83 -1.58
N SER A 443 3.35 -19.36 -1.75
CA SER A 443 3.86 -20.51 -0.98
C SER A 443 3.91 -20.23 0.53
N LYS A 444 4.08 -18.96 0.91
CA LYS A 444 4.09 -18.49 2.30
C LYS A 444 2.81 -17.75 2.69
N TYR A 445 2.20 -17.03 1.75
CA TYR A 445 0.97 -16.27 1.93
C TYR A 445 -0.09 -16.75 0.93
N PRO A 446 -0.76 -17.89 1.17
CA PRO A 446 -1.65 -18.53 0.18
C PRO A 446 -2.79 -17.62 -0.31
N ASP A 447 -3.25 -16.73 0.56
CA ASP A 447 -4.32 -15.78 0.28
C ASP A 447 -3.83 -14.41 -0.19
N ALA A 448 -2.52 -14.23 -0.38
CA ALA A 448 -1.99 -13.01 -0.98
C ALA A 448 -2.50 -12.84 -2.40
N ARG A 449 -2.89 -11.61 -2.74
CA ARG A 449 -3.36 -11.22 -4.08
C ARG A 449 -2.64 -9.97 -4.52
N ILE A 450 -2.34 -9.90 -5.81
CA ILE A 450 -1.73 -8.74 -6.44
C ILE A 450 -2.66 -8.31 -7.56
N ASP A 451 -3.01 -7.03 -7.54
CA ASP A 451 -3.71 -6.34 -8.61
C ASP A 451 -2.74 -5.36 -9.24
N ALA A 452 -2.36 -5.62 -10.49
CA ALA A 452 -1.33 -4.91 -11.21
C ALA A 452 -1.88 -4.39 -12.54
N TYR A 453 -1.41 -3.22 -12.95
CA TYR A 453 -1.80 -2.55 -14.18
C TYR A 453 -0.57 -1.99 -14.89
N LEU A 454 -0.47 -2.24 -16.20
CA LEU A 454 0.52 -1.65 -17.10
C LEU A 454 -0.13 -0.52 -17.90
N PHE A 455 0.50 0.65 -17.88
CA PHE A 455 0.03 1.85 -18.57
C PHE A 455 0.61 1.96 -19.99
N THR A 456 -0.10 2.72 -20.83
CA THR A 456 0.30 3.00 -22.21
C THR A 456 0.90 4.41 -22.29
N PRO A 457 2.04 4.61 -22.99
CA PRO A 457 2.89 3.61 -23.62
C PRO A 457 3.80 2.86 -22.64
N CYS A 458 3.91 3.34 -21.40
CA CYS A 458 4.71 2.74 -20.34
C CYS A 458 4.22 3.22 -18.97
N GLY A 459 4.74 2.57 -17.92
CA GLY A 459 4.36 2.85 -16.53
C GLY A 459 3.68 1.64 -15.92
N PHE A 460 3.81 1.48 -14.60
CA PHE A 460 3.27 0.32 -13.90
C PHE A 460 2.79 0.70 -12.51
N SER A 461 1.68 0.12 -12.07
CA SER A 461 1.21 0.23 -10.70
C SER A 461 0.66 -1.10 -10.21
N ALA A 462 0.93 -1.44 -8.95
CA ALA A 462 0.39 -2.64 -8.33
C ALA A 462 0.04 -2.42 -6.87
N ASN A 463 -1.02 -3.08 -6.43
CA ASN A 463 -1.41 -3.24 -5.04
C ASN A 463 -1.38 -4.72 -4.68
N GLY A 464 -0.69 -5.04 -3.59
CA GLY A 464 -0.74 -6.34 -2.96
C GLY A 464 -1.56 -6.29 -1.68
N VAL A 465 -2.44 -7.27 -1.50
CA VAL A 465 -3.13 -7.54 -0.23
C VAL A 465 -2.58 -8.85 0.30
N VAL A 466 -2.01 -8.81 1.52
CA VAL A 466 -1.24 -9.90 2.12
C VAL A 466 -1.83 -10.27 3.49
N PRO A 467 -2.81 -11.19 3.53
CA PRO A 467 -3.32 -11.73 4.79
C PRO A 467 -2.20 -12.41 5.60
N ALA A 468 -2.15 -12.17 6.91
CA ALA A 468 -1.14 -12.75 7.77
C ALA A 468 -1.28 -14.29 7.82
N PRO A 469 -0.16 -15.03 7.76
CA PRO A 469 -0.19 -16.49 7.76
C PRO A 469 -0.44 -16.99 9.18
N GLY A 470 -1.71 -17.23 9.53
CA GLY A 470 -2.06 -17.73 10.86
C GLY A 470 -3.52 -17.55 11.27
N GLY A 471 -4.46 -18.16 10.56
CA GLY A 471 -5.79 -18.41 11.12
C GLY A 471 -5.69 -19.46 12.23
N ALA A 472 -6.14 -19.17 13.44
CA ALA A 472 -6.14 -20.16 14.53
C ALA A 472 -6.90 -21.43 14.09
N PRO A 473 -6.31 -22.64 14.13
CA PRO A 473 -7.01 -23.89 13.74
C PRO A 473 -8.27 -24.18 14.56
N ASN A 474 -8.46 -23.49 15.70
CA ASN A 474 -9.47 -23.77 16.70
C ASN A 474 -10.39 -22.57 17.04
N GLY A 475 -10.46 -21.53 16.20
CA GLY A 475 -11.41 -20.42 16.40
C GLY A 475 -11.18 -19.55 17.64
N SER A 476 -10.02 -19.65 18.31
CA SER A 476 -9.61 -18.73 19.36
C SER A 476 -8.95 -17.50 18.75
N LYS A 477 -9.64 -16.36 18.77
CA LYS A 477 -9.09 -15.05 18.44
C LYS A 477 -7.95 -14.69 19.39
N LYS A 478 -6.71 -14.96 18.99
CA LYS A 478 -5.50 -14.31 19.53
C LYS A 478 -4.31 -14.60 18.60
N GLY A 479 -3.95 -13.59 17.79
CA GLY A 479 -2.72 -13.51 17.01
C GLY A 479 -2.88 -13.87 15.52
N SER A 480 -2.94 -12.82 14.68
CA SER A 480 -2.81 -12.79 13.20
C SER A 480 -4.04 -13.00 12.29
N ASP A 481 -5.21 -12.43 12.63
CA ASP A 481 -6.24 -12.05 11.63
C ASP A 481 -5.92 -10.67 11.00
N ALA A 482 -4.64 -10.28 10.87
CA ALA A 482 -4.27 -9.00 10.27
C ALA A 482 -4.11 -9.17 8.76
N THR A 483 -4.63 -8.25 7.95
CA THR A 483 -4.27 -8.17 6.53
C THR A 483 -3.40 -6.95 6.30
N HIS A 484 -2.27 -7.20 5.66
CA HIS A 484 -1.28 -6.21 5.30
C HIS A 484 -1.38 -5.86 3.82
N TYR A 485 -0.64 -4.86 3.39
CA TYR A 485 -0.56 -4.46 2.01
C TYR A 485 0.88 -4.17 1.58
N PHE A 486 1.06 -4.14 0.26
CA PHE A 486 2.16 -3.42 -0.35
C PHE A 486 1.66 -2.69 -1.59
N THR A 487 2.39 -1.69 -2.05
CA THR A 487 2.13 -1.01 -3.31
C THR A 487 3.42 -0.64 -4.02
N VAL A 488 3.37 -0.60 -5.35
CA VAL A 488 4.49 -0.27 -6.23
C VAL A 488 4.03 0.62 -7.35
N HIS A 489 4.65 1.79 -7.53
CA HIS A 489 4.43 2.67 -8.68
C HIS A 489 5.74 2.89 -9.44
N VAL A 490 5.70 2.85 -10.77
CA VAL A 490 6.89 2.89 -11.63
C VAL A 490 6.69 3.88 -12.76
N THR A 491 7.63 4.82 -12.86
CA THR A 491 7.84 5.76 -13.96
C THR A 491 9.16 5.35 -14.63
N PRO A 492 9.14 4.56 -15.72
CA PRO A 492 10.35 3.94 -16.26
C PRO A 492 11.21 4.89 -17.13
N GLU A 493 10.72 6.07 -17.51
CA GLU A 493 11.36 6.92 -18.50
C GLU A 493 12.74 7.43 -18.05
N PRO A 494 13.82 7.25 -18.84
CA PRO A 494 15.20 7.51 -18.39
C PRO A 494 15.45 8.93 -17.86
N GLN A 495 14.76 9.94 -18.38
CA GLN A 495 14.90 11.35 -17.99
C GLN A 495 14.30 11.68 -16.61
N CYS A 496 13.41 10.83 -16.09
CA CYS A 496 12.77 11.00 -14.78
C CYS A 496 12.51 9.68 -14.07
N SER A 497 13.34 8.66 -14.32
CA SER A 497 13.05 7.31 -13.90
C SER A 497 12.96 7.21 -12.38
N TYR A 498 11.83 6.67 -11.91
CA TYR A 498 11.45 6.60 -10.51
C TYR A 498 10.64 5.33 -10.27
N ALA A 499 10.89 4.69 -9.13
CA ALA A 499 10.04 3.61 -8.64
C ALA A 499 9.87 3.74 -7.14
N SER A 500 8.71 3.37 -6.64
CA SER A 500 8.43 3.29 -5.21
C SER A 500 7.98 1.88 -4.85
N PHE A 501 8.31 1.47 -3.64
CA PHE A 501 7.73 0.30 -3.00
C PHE A 501 7.39 0.68 -1.57
N GLU A 502 6.17 0.39 -1.15
CA GLU A 502 5.71 0.61 0.21
C GLU A 502 5.03 -0.66 0.72
N THR A 503 5.23 -1.00 1.99
CA THR A 503 4.54 -2.11 2.63
C THR A 503 4.40 -1.90 4.12
N ASN A 504 3.32 -2.42 4.69
CA ASN A 504 3.18 -2.56 6.14
C ASN A 504 3.28 -4.01 6.62
N VAL A 505 3.73 -4.95 5.77
CA VAL A 505 3.92 -6.34 6.19
C VAL A 505 5.11 -6.41 7.16
N PRO A 506 4.90 -6.76 8.45
CA PRO A 506 5.96 -6.65 9.44
C PRO A 506 7.08 -7.63 9.16
N ALA A 507 8.33 -7.16 9.17
CA ALA A 507 9.49 -8.02 8.89
C ALA A 507 9.52 -9.21 9.88
N ARG A 508 9.16 -8.96 11.15
CA ARG A 508 9.10 -9.99 12.21
C ARG A 508 8.14 -11.14 11.89
N GLN A 509 7.01 -10.87 11.23
CA GLN A 509 6.01 -11.88 10.87
C GLN A 509 6.44 -12.70 9.65
N THR A 510 7.28 -12.12 8.79
CA THR A 510 7.69 -12.76 7.54
C THR A 510 8.84 -13.75 7.70
N GLY A 511 9.50 -13.83 8.86
CA GLY A 511 10.74 -14.60 9.02
C GLY A 511 11.88 -14.18 8.08
N ARG A 512 11.68 -13.12 7.27
CA ARG A 512 12.69 -12.41 6.49
C ARG A 512 13.10 -11.19 7.29
N GLU A 513 14.32 -10.73 7.06
CA GLU A 513 14.76 -9.44 7.56
C GLU A 513 14.27 -8.34 6.61
N THR A 514 14.09 -7.12 7.12
CA THR A 514 13.79 -5.93 6.28
C THR A 514 14.80 -5.80 5.14
N ALA A 515 16.07 -6.16 5.39
CA ALA A 515 17.13 -6.20 4.38
C ALA A 515 16.81 -7.14 3.21
N ASP A 516 16.18 -8.30 3.45
CA ASP A 516 15.84 -9.22 2.37
C ASP A 516 14.76 -8.64 1.46
N VAL A 517 13.79 -7.91 2.02
CA VAL A 517 12.75 -7.22 1.23
C VAL A 517 13.38 -6.10 0.41
N VAL A 518 14.25 -5.30 1.03
CA VAL A 518 14.98 -4.22 0.35
C VAL A 518 15.86 -4.77 -0.77
N GLU A 519 16.65 -5.81 -0.52
CA GLU A 519 17.51 -6.45 -1.53
C GLU A 519 16.67 -6.97 -2.71
N HIS A 520 15.56 -7.67 -2.44
CA HIS A 520 14.68 -8.17 -3.49
C HIS A 520 14.12 -7.02 -4.33
N VAL A 521 13.51 -6.00 -3.72
CA VAL A 521 12.90 -4.89 -4.44
C VAL A 521 13.95 -4.12 -5.26
N VAL A 522 15.11 -3.82 -4.67
CA VAL A 522 16.20 -3.11 -5.36
C VAL A 522 16.77 -3.96 -6.51
N ASP A 523 16.71 -5.28 -6.43
CA ASP A 523 17.13 -6.18 -7.51
C ASP A 523 16.19 -6.18 -8.72
N ILE A 524 14.89 -5.88 -8.52
CA ILE A 524 13.91 -5.73 -9.61
C ILE A 524 14.29 -4.54 -10.50
N PHE A 525 14.62 -3.40 -9.89
CA PHE A 525 14.79 -2.12 -10.60
C PHE A 525 16.25 -1.71 -10.85
N LYS A 526 17.19 -2.26 -10.06
CA LYS A 526 18.63 -1.92 -10.07
C LYS A 526 18.91 -0.40 -10.11
N PRO A 527 18.31 0.41 -9.22
CA PRO A 527 18.47 1.86 -9.23
C PRO A 527 19.93 2.32 -9.08
N GLY A 528 20.27 3.50 -9.60
CA GLY A 528 21.54 4.15 -9.27
C GLY A 528 21.56 4.64 -7.82
N ARG A 529 20.39 5.05 -7.31
CA ARG A 529 20.18 5.65 -5.99
C ARG A 529 18.84 5.24 -5.39
N PHE A 530 18.82 4.99 -4.09
CA PHE A 530 17.55 4.82 -3.39
C PHE A 530 17.62 5.26 -1.93
N SER A 531 16.47 5.61 -1.37
CA SER A 531 16.28 5.84 0.06
C SER A 531 15.33 4.81 0.66
N VAL A 532 15.56 4.47 1.92
CA VAL A 532 14.69 3.62 2.72
C VAL A 532 14.20 4.41 3.91
N THR A 533 12.88 4.44 4.10
CA THR A 533 12.23 4.99 5.29
C THR A 533 11.54 3.85 6.00
N LEU A 534 11.88 3.62 7.27
CA LEU A 534 11.26 2.59 8.10
C LEU A 534 10.64 3.27 9.32
N PHE A 535 9.32 3.23 9.44
CA PHE A 535 8.57 3.58 10.64
C PHE A 535 8.31 2.31 11.43
N GLU A 536 8.81 2.23 12.65
CA GLU A 536 8.48 1.18 13.60
C GLU A 536 7.82 1.81 14.81
N ALA A 537 6.64 1.34 15.19
CA ALA A 537 6.06 1.73 16.46
C ALA A 537 6.93 1.26 17.62
N LYS A 538 6.99 2.08 18.66
CA LYS A 538 7.79 1.77 19.84
C LYS A 538 7.09 0.70 20.67
N PRO A 539 7.77 -0.41 21.03
CA PRO A 539 7.18 -1.41 21.89
C PRO A 539 6.90 -0.85 23.28
N SER A 540 5.73 -1.14 23.83
CA SER A 540 5.28 -0.72 25.17
C SER A 540 6.04 -1.39 26.33
N SER A 541 6.91 -2.36 26.05
CA SER A 541 7.76 -3.03 27.05
C SER A 541 9.25 -2.89 26.71
N GLU A 542 10.06 -2.54 27.71
CA GLU A 542 11.53 -2.54 27.62
C GLU A 542 12.04 -3.98 27.43
N GLU A 543 11.92 -4.54 26.21
CA GLU A 543 12.72 -5.69 25.85
C GLU A 543 14.19 -5.27 25.85
N GLN A 544 15.00 -6.05 26.58
CA GLN A 544 16.42 -5.78 26.77
C GLN A 544 17.13 -5.55 25.42
N PRO A 545 18.03 -4.55 25.32
CA PRO A 545 18.80 -4.27 24.10
C PRO A 545 19.86 -5.37 23.92
N GLY A 546 19.46 -6.54 23.42
CA GLY A 546 20.31 -7.74 23.37
C GLY A 546 20.39 -8.45 22.02
N LYS A 547 19.53 -8.12 21.04
CA LYS A 547 19.50 -8.81 19.73
C LYS A 547 19.36 -7.91 18.49
N GLY A 548 19.34 -6.58 18.66
CA GLY A 548 19.19 -5.62 17.54
C GLY A 548 20.47 -5.31 16.76
N ALA A 549 21.64 -5.63 17.32
CA ALA A 549 22.93 -5.23 16.74
C ALA A 549 23.27 -5.97 15.44
N ASP A 550 22.86 -7.23 15.27
CA ASP A 550 23.12 -7.99 14.03
C ASP A 550 22.11 -7.68 12.92
N LYS A 551 20.82 -7.49 13.24
CA LYS A 551 19.78 -7.09 12.27
C LYS A 551 20.10 -5.77 11.56
N THR A 552 20.73 -4.85 12.29
CA THR A 552 21.12 -3.55 11.74
C THR A 552 22.25 -3.68 10.72
N LYS A 553 23.18 -4.66 10.87
CA LYS A 553 24.38 -4.78 10.04
C LYS A 553 24.08 -5.05 8.56
N ARG A 554 23.06 -5.84 8.22
CA ARG A 554 22.73 -6.10 6.80
C ARG A 554 22.14 -4.88 6.12
N MET A 555 21.35 -4.09 6.84
CA MET A 555 20.93 -2.77 6.36
C MET A 555 22.10 -1.79 6.22
N GLU A 556 23.27 -2.03 6.81
CA GLU A 556 24.46 -1.19 6.57
C GLU A 556 25.12 -1.46 5.21
N ALA A 557 24.91 -2.65 4.64
CA ALA A 557 25.57 -3.11 3.41
C ALA A 557 24.60 -3.95 2.56
N ILE A 558 23.79 -3.26 1.74
CA ILE A 558 22.95 -3.89 0.72
C ILE A 558 23.86 -4.26 -0.46
N ALA A 559 23.72 -5.48 -0.99
CA ALA A 559 24.64 -6.00 -2.01
C ALA A 559 24.70 -5.10 -3.27
N GLY A 560 25.89 -4.61 -3.61
CA GLY A 560 26.12 -3.71 -4.75
C GLY A 560 25.84 -2.23 -4.48
N TYR A 561 25.50 -1.87 -3.23
CA TYR A 561 25.21 -0.50 -2.83
C TYR A 561 25.96 -0.12 -1.56
N ARG A 562 26.49 1.10 -1.55
CA ARG A 562 27.04 1.72 -0.34
C ARG A 562 25.99 2.60 0.29
N ARG A 563 25.82 2.45 1.61
CA ARG A 563 25.03 3.40 2.39
C ARG A 563 25.80 4.71 2.55
N VAL A 564 25.18 5.80 2.13
CA VAL A 564 25.73 7.16 2.22
C VAL A 564 25.31 7.84 3.51
N ASP A 565 24.02 7.78 3.86
CA ASP A 565 23.48 8.40 5.07
C ASP A 565 22.62 7.42 5.88
N ARG A 566 22.61 7.60 7.20
CA ARG A 566 21.67 6.98 8.14
C ARG A 566 21.25 8.01 9.17
N ILE A 567 19.96 8.20 9.31
CA ILE A 567 19.36 9.13 10.26
C ILE A 567 18.29 8.37 11.04
N VAL A 568 18.31 8.51 12.36
CA VAL A 568 17.32 7.90 13.26
C VAL A 568 16.61 9.04 13.99
N HIS A 569 15.29 9.03 13.95
CA HIS A 569 14.44 9.96 14.66
C HIS A 569 13.56 9.24 15.65
N ASP A 570 13.58 9.76 16.87
CA ASP A 570 12.60 9.46 17.88
C ASP A 570 11.40 10.40 17.65
N LEU A 571 10.28 9.82 17.26
CA LEU A 571 9.00 10.50 17.11
C LEU A 571 8.06 10.01 18.22
N ASP A 572 6.98 10.76 18.45
CA ASP A 572 5.99 10.40 19.47
C ASP A 572 5.35 9.03 19.17
N GLY A 573 5.76 7.98 19.87
CA GLY A 573 5.31 6.61 19.63
C GLY A 573 5.95 5.86 18.46
N TYR A 574 6.84 6.46 17.68
CA TYR A 574 7.50 5.81 16.54
C TYR A 574 9.02 6.04 16.54
N ASP A 575 9.77 5.02 16.17
CA ASP A 575 11.14 5.15 15.71
C ASP A 575 11.15 5.22 14.18
N LEU A 576 11.71 6.29 13.65
CA LEU A 576 11.87 6.50 12.21
C LEU A 576 13.34 6.34 11.83
N VAL A 577 13.64 5.40 10.94
CA VAL A 577 14.99 5.23 10.40
C VAL A 577 15.00 5.53 8.91
N PHE A 578 15.69 6.60 8.55
CA PHE A 578 15.97 6.97 7.17
C PHE A 578 17.37 6.50 6.77
N ARG A 579 17.51 5.89 5.61
CA ARG A 579 18.80 5.50 5.02
C ARG A 579 18.84 5.89 3.55
N TYR A 580 20.00 6.32 3.07
CA TYR A 580 20.22 6.66 1.67
C TYR A 580 21.41 5.85 1.12
N TYR A 581 21.26 5.32 -0.10
CA TYR A 581 22.20 4.41 -0.74
C TYR A 581 22.51 4.85 -2.16
N GLU A 582 23.76 4.59 -2.58
CA GLU A 582 24.25 4.77 -3.93
C GLU A 582 24.85 3.45 -4.43
N ARG A 583 24.61 3.08 -5.69
CA ARG A 583 25.19 1.88 -6.29
C ARG A 583 26.72 2.01 -6.39
N ASP A 584 27.46 0.94 -6.10
CA ASP A 584 28.93 1.00 -5.99
C ASP A 584 29.61 1.37 -7.31
N ASP A 585 29.04 0.92 -8.42
CA ASP A 585 29.51 1.19 -9.77
C ASP A 585 28.87 2.44 -10.40
N TRP A 586 28.08 3.19 -9.63
CA TRP A 586 27.37 4.36 -10.13
C TRP A 586 28.35 5.45 -10.51
N LYS A 587 28.48 5.68 -11.81
CA LYS A 587 29.25 6.78 -12.40
C LYS A 587 28.39 8.02 -12.69
N GLY A 588 27.14 8.03 -12.24
CA GLY A 588 26.19 9.11 -12.53
C GLY A 588 26.54 10.42 -11.83
N GLY A 589 25.96 11.51 -12.35
CA GLY A 589 26.18 12.86 -11.83
C GLY A 589 25.50 13.14 -10.48
N LYS A 590 25.44 14.42 -10.10
CA LYS A 590 24.74 14.88 -8.88
C LYS A 590 23.29 14.37 -8.83
N PRO A 591 22.68 14.22 -7.63
CA PRO A 591 21.26 13.93 -7.50
C PRO A 591 20.42 14.85 -8.37
N ARG A 592 19.38 14.30 -9.00
CA ARG A 592 18.41 15.10 -9.77
C ARG A 592 17.49 15.79 -8.77
N LEU A 593 17.83 17.02 -8.44
CA LEU A 593 17.07 17.83 -7.49
C LEU A 593 16.27 18.86 -8.27
N GLY A 594 14.95 18.84 -8.12
CA GLY A 594 14.08 19.88 -8.65
C GLY A 594 14.03 21.12 -7.73
N GLU A 595 14.13 20.91 -6.42
CA GLU A 595 14.06 21.99 -5.43
C GLU A 595 15.37 22.79 -5.41
N VAL A 596 15.29 24.09 -5.69
CA VAL A 596 16.41 25.04 -5.61
C VAL A 596 16.35 25.74 -4.25
N TYR A 597 17.38 25.54 -3.42
CA TYR A 597 17.51 26.12 -2.08
C TYR A 597 18.32 27.41 -2.05
#